data_AF-A0A937HQX0-F1
#
_entry.id   AF-A0A937HQX0-F1
#
_cell.length_a   1.000
_cell.length_b   1.000
_cell.length_c   1.000
_cell.angle_alpha   90.00
_cell.angle_beta   90.00
_cell.angle_gamma   90.00
#
_symmetry.space_group_name_H-M   'P 1'
#
loop_
_entity.id
_entity.type
_entity.pdbx_description
1 polymer ?
#
loop_
_entity_poly.entity_id
_entity_poly.type
_entity_poly.pdbx_seq_one_letter_code
_entity_poly.pdbx_strand_id
1 'polypeptide(L)' 'MHQSEINNWIRVAEQLEAKGQTETMFYKRARAIALGAPDPLQAFAVEDDVDLNGS' A
#
# COMPACT_ATOMS: atom_id res chain seq x y z
N MET A 1 -4.05 6.60 7.84
CA MET A 1 -4.96 5.71 7.08
C MET A 1 -6.24 5.52 7.88
N HIS A 2 -7.41 5.55 7.24
CA HIS A 2 -8.70 5.34 7.88
C HIS A 2 -9.09 3.86 7.93
N GLN A 3 -9.94 3.47 8.91
CA GLN A 3 -10.39 2.08 9.10
C GLN A 3 -11.08 1.49 7.85
N SER A 4 -11.84 2.31 7.13
CA SER A 4 -12.51 1.92 5.88
C SER A 4 -11.50 1.53 4.79
N GLU A 5 -10.40 2.26 4.69
CA GLU A 5 -9.33 1.95 3.75
C GLU A 5 -8.63 0.64 4.14
N ILE A 6 -8.30 0.45 5.42
CA ILE A 6 -7.69 -0.79 5.93
C ILE A 6 -8.58 -1.99 5.60
N ASN A 7 -9.89 -1.88 5.84
CA ASN A 7 -10.86 -2.92 5.51
C ASN A 7 -10.91 -3.22 4.01
N ASN A 8 -10.64 -2.24 3.15
CA ASN A 8 -10.55 -2.48 1.71
C ASN A 8 -9.28 -3.29 1.37
N TRP A 9 -8.13 -2.94 1.95
CA TRP A 9 -6.88 -3.68 1.74
C TRP A 9 -6.93 -5.12 2.26
N ILE A 10 -7.63 -5.36 3.38
CA ILE A 10 -7.91 -6.72 3.86
C ILE A 10 -8.63 -7.52 2.76
N ARG A 11 -9.73 -7.00 2.21
CA ARG A 11 -10.49 -7.67 1.15
C ARG A 11 -9.68 -7.91 -0.13
N VAL A 12 -8.79 -6.98 -0.49
CA VAL A 12 -7.90 -7.14 -1.64
C VAL A 12 -6.89 -8.27 -1.38
N ALA A 13 -6.27 -8.29 -0.21
CA ALA A 13 -5.32 -9.34 0.16
C ALA A 13 -5.98 -10.72 0.15
N GLU A 14 -7.17 -10.86 0.74
CA GLU A 14 -7.94 -12.11 0.75
C GLU A 14 -8.28 -12.61 -0.66
N GLN A 15 -8.70 -11.71 -1.57
CA GLN A 15 -9.01 -12.09 -2.95
C GLN A 15 -7.78 -12.54 -3.74
N LEU A 16 -6.63 -11.89 -3.52
CA LEU A 16 -5.38 -12.27 -4.18
C LEU A 16 -4.85 -13.61 -3.63
N GLU A 17 -5.02 -13.85 -2.33
CA GLU A 17 -4.67 -15.13 -1.69
C GLU A 17 -5.52 -16.28 -2.22
N ALA A 18 -6.85 -16.08 -2.33
CA ALA A 18 -7.78 -17.06 -2.88
C ALA A 18 -7.47 -17.42 -4.35
N LYS A 19 -6.83 -16.50 -5.09
CA LYS A 19 -6.38 -16.70 -6.48
C LYS A 19 -4.94 -17.25 -6.58
N GLY A 20 -4.25 -17.47 -5.46
CA GLY A 20 -2.85 -17.89 -5.44
C GLY A 20 -1.85 -16.82 -5.90
N GLN A 21 -2.24 -15.55 -5.96
CA GLN A 21 -1.42 -14.43 -6.46
C GLN A 21 -0.53 -13.81 -5.36
N THR A 22 -0.01 -14.64 -4.45
CA THR A 22 0.70 -14.22 -3.23
C THR A 22 2.11 -13.69 -3.48
N GLU A 23 2.65 -13.88 -4.68
CA GLU A 23 3.99 -13.37 -5.03
C GLU A 23 3.97 -11.98 -5.66
N THR A 24 2.79 -11.51 -6.07
CA THR A 24 2.62 -10.20 -6.72
C THR A 24 2.91 -9.05 -5.75
N MET A 25 3.45 -7.95 -6.27
CA MET A 25 3.65 -6.73 -5.47
C MET A 25 2.33 -6.16 -4.93
N PHE A 26 1.23 -6.36 -5.65
CA PHE A 26 -0.11 -5.97 -5.17
C PHE A 26 -0.51 -6.72 -3.90
N TYR A 27 -0.31 -8.05 -3.87
CA TYR A 27 -0.58 -8.84 -2.67
C TYR A 27 0.34 -8.42 -1.52
N LYS A 28 1.65 -8.33 -1.77
CA LYS A 28 2.63 -7.98 -0.73
C LYS A 28 2.31 -6.63 -0.09
N ARG A 29 1.93 -5.63 -0.90
CA ARG A 29 1.46 -4.32 -0.44
C ARG A 29 0.17 -4.44 0.38
N ALA A 30 -0.86 -5.08 -0.17
CA ALA A 30 -2.15 -5.22 0.49
C ALA A 30 -2.02 -5.94 1.84
N ARG A 31 -1.19 -6.99 1.90
CA ARG A 31 -0.94 -7.77 3.11
C ARG A 31 -0.18 -6.97 4.16
N ALA A 32 0.83 -6.18 3.76
CA ALA A 32 1.55 -5.30 4.69
C ALA A 32 0.59 -4.31 5.36
N ILE A 33 -0.21 -3.61 4.55
CA ILE A 33 -1.18 -2.63 5.04
C ILE A 33 -2.25 -3.28 5.92
N ALA A 34 -2.77 -4.45 5.53
CA ALA A 34 -3.76 -5.20 6.31
C ALA A 34 -3.24 -5.64 7.68
N LEU A 35 -1.92 -5.86 7.82
CA LEU A 35 -1.28 -6.19 9.10
C LEU A 35 -0.86 -4.96 9.91
N GLY A 36 -1.21 -3.75 9.45
CA GLY A 36 -0.82 -2.49 10.09
C GLY A 36 0.64 -2.12 9.87
N ALA A 37 1.34 -2.78 8.93
CA ALA A 37 2.68 -2.40 8.54
C ALA A 37 2.65 -1.20 7.56
N PRO A 38 3.74 -0.42 7.47
CA PRO A 38 3.87 0.65 6.48
C PRO A 38 3.68 0.14 5.05
N ASP A 39 3.15 1.00 4.18
CA ASP A 39 3.06 0.68 2.76
C ASP A 39 4.48 0.52 2.16
N PRO A 40 4.85 -0.66 1.64
CA PRO A 40 6.20 -0.91 1.11
C PRO A 40 6.54 -0.05 -0.13
N LEU A 41 5.54 0.57 -0.76
CA LEU A 41 5.75 1.50 -1.87
C LEU A 41 5.83 2.97 -1.44
N GLN A 42 5.53 3.29 -0.17
CA GLN A 42 5.60 4.66 0.34
C GLN A 42 7.00 5.27 0.18
N ALA A 43 8.05 4.47 0.36
CA ALA A 43 9.44 4.92 0.24
C ALA A 43 9.86 5.29 -1.20
N PHE A 44 9.09 4.88 -2.21
CA PHE A 44 9.33 5.21 -3.61
C PHE A 44 8.46 6.35 -4.11
N ALA A 45 7.51 6.83 -3.29
CA ALA A 45 6.86 8.10 -3.55
C ALA A 45 7.93 9.17 -3.28
N VAL A 46 8.60 9.60 -4.35
CA VAL A 46 9.53 10.74 -4.34
C VAL A 46 8.91 11.83 -3.48
N GLU A 47 9.63 12.30 -2.46
CA GLU A 47 9.27 13.50 -1.74
C GLU A 47 9.21 14.61 -2.79
N ASP A 48 7.99 15.03 -3.16
CA ASP A 48 7.74 16.25 -3.92
C ASP A 48 8.02 17.44 -2.97
N ASP A 49 9.27 17.55 -2.52
CA ASP A 49 9.84 18.78 -2.01
C ASP A 49 10.25 19.60 -3.25
N VAL A 50 9.26 19.92 -4.08
CA VAL A 50 9.39 21.02 -5.04
C VAL A 50 9.30 22.28 -4.20
N ASP A 51 10.46 22.75 -3.79
CA ASP A 51 10.68 24.07 -3.20
C ASP A 51 10.13 25.14 -4.17
N LEU A 52 8.86 25.52 -3.98
CA LEU A 52 8.26 26.71 -4.59
C LEU A 52 8.75 27.95 -3.84
N ASN A 53 10.06 28.19 -3.81
CA ASN A 53 10.62 29.44 -3.36
C ASN A 53 11.88 29.82 -4.15
N GLY A 54 11.68 30.46 -5.30
CA GLY A 54 12.80 31.02 -6.04
C GLY A 54 12.46 31.56 -7.42
N SER A 55 11.82 32.74 -7.48
CA SER A 55 12.18 33.90 -8.34
C SER A 55 11.07 34.94 -8.35
#